data_AF-A0A7K2M4L5-F1
#
_entry.id   AF-A0A7K2M4L5-F1
#
_cell.length_a   1.000
_cell.length_b   1.000
_cell.length_c   1.000
_cell.angle_alpha   90.00
_cell.angle_beta   90.00
_cell.angle_gamma   90.00
#
_symmetry.space_group_name_H-M   'P 1'
#
loop_
_entity.id
_entity.type
_entity.pdbx_description
1 polymer ?
#
loop_
_entity_poly.entity_id
_entity_poly.type
_entity_poly.pdbx_seq_one_letter_code
_entity_poly.pdbx_strand_id
1 'polypeptide(L)'
;AFGPRMRRRGRALWGMATDEIVESLWYVAGLLGEEDRALRELELLLPGATRPYVGAAAFRELTGPKGESLSTRDRISCCMFYTLRPEDTCDTCPRTCAAERVVRATAAVAA
;
A
#
# COMPACT_ATOMS: atom_id res chain seq x y z
N ALA A 1 -12.99 -21.24 -10.18
CA ALA A 1 -12.98 -19.77 -10.34
C ALA A 1 -13.43 -19.09 -9.05
N PHE A 2 -12.67 -18.10 -8.55
CA PHE A 2 -12.99 -17.34 -7.32
C PHE A 2 -14.00 -16.20 -7.56
N GLY A 3 -13.99 -15.59 -8.75
CA GLY A 3 -14.77 -14.38 -9.07
C GLY A 3 -16.26 -14.42 -8.70
N PRO A 4 -17.03 -15.47 -9.03
CA PRO A 4 -18.47 -15.55 -8.70
C PRO A 4 -18.79 -15.57 -7.21
N ARG A 5 -17.82 -15.92 -6.34
CA ARG A 5 -17.98 -15.97 -4.88
C ARG A 5 -17.55 -14.69 -4.18
N MET A 6 -16.90 -13.78 -4.89
CA MET A 6 -16.36 -12.54 -4.35
C MET A 6 -17.35 -11.39 -4.55
N ARG A 7 -17.52 -10.53 -3.54
CA ARG A 7 -18.27 -9.26 -3.69
C ARG A 7 -17.57 -8.26 -4.62
N ARG A 8 -16.31 -8.53 -4.98
CA ARG A 8 -15.46 -7.70 -5.84
C ARG A 8 -15.56 -8.19 -7.28
N ARG A 9 -15.95 -7.31 -8.19
CA ARG A 9 -15.97 -7.57 -9.65
C ARG A 9 -14.56 -7.49 -10.24
N GLY A 10 -14.39 -7.86 -11.52
CA GLY A 10 -13.09 -8.00 -12.18
C GLY A 10 -12.08 -6.86 -11.95
N ARG A 11 -12.48 -5.59 -12.12
CA ARG A 11 -11.61 -4.44 -11.85
C ARG A 11 -11.13 -4.38 -10.39
N ALA A 12 -12.01 -4.67 -9.44
CA ALA A 12 -11.68 -4.65 -8.02
C ALA A 12 -10.79 -5.84 -7.61
N LEU A 13 -10.95 -7.00 -8.26
CA LEU A 13 -10.05 -8.14 -8.09
C LEU A 13 -8.65 -7.84 -8.62
N TRP A 14 -8.54 -7.21 -9.79
CA TRP A 14 -7.24 -6.79 -10.31
C TRP A 14 -6.60 -5.68 -9.49
N GLY A 15 -7.40 -4.77 -8.91
CA GLY A 15 -6.90 -3.80 -7.93
C GLY A 15 -6.30 -4.47 -6.68
N MET A 16 -6.91 -5.55 -6.18
CA MET A 16 -6.30 -6.34 -5.09
C MET A 16 -4.99 -6.96 -5.49
N ALA A 17 -4.92 -7.54 -6.69
CA ALA A 17 -3.69 -8.14 -7.18
C ALA A 17 -2.57 -7.10 -7.29
N THR A 18 -2.88 -5.88 -7.79
CA THR A 18 -1.91 -4.77 -7.78
C THR A 18 -1.45 -4.45 -6.37
N ASP A 19 -2.38 -4.26 -5.42
CA ASP A 19 -2.02 -3.89 -4.05
C ASP A 19 -1.17 -4.95 -3.38
N GLU A 20 -1.54 -6.23 -3.51
CA GLU A 20 -0.82 -7.35 -2.94
C GLU A 20 0.61 -7.44 -3.47
N ILE A 21 0.82 -7.29 -4.79
CA ILE A 21 2.17 -7.30 -5.37
C ILE A 21 3.02 -6.18 -4.78
N VAL A 22 2.50 -4.96 -4.75
CA VAL A 22 3.26 -3.79 -4.31
C VAL A 22 3.59 -3.89 -2.82
N GLU A 23 2.61 -4.20 -1.98
CA GLU A 23 2.79 -4.18 -0.53
C GLU A 23 3.59 -5.36 0.00
N SER A 24 3.39 -6.56 -0.54
CA SER A 24 4.13 -7.74 -0.08
C SER A 24 5.61 -7.65 -0.48
N LEU A 25 5.91 -7.14 -1.67
CA LEU A 25 7.31 -6.89 -2.07
C LEU A 25 7.94 -5.73 -1.28
N TRP A 26 7.19 -4.66 -1.04
CA TRP A 26 7.67 -3.55 -0.21
C TRP A 26 7.94 -3.97 1.23
N TYR A 27 7.04 -4.75 1.85
CA TYR A 27 7.21 -5.30 3.20
C TYR A 27 8.46 -6.19 3.29
N VAL A 28 8.62 -7.14 2.37
CA VAL A 28 9.81 -8.02 2.34
C VAL A 28 11.09 -7.21 2.13
N ALA A 29 11.06 -6.19 1.27
CA ALA A 29 12.22 -5.33 1.07
C ALA A 29 12.59 -4.54 2.32
N GLY A 30 11.61 -4.04 3.08
CA GLY A 30 11.85 -3.41 4.39
C GLY A 30 12.54 -4.35 5.37
N LEU A 31 12.10 -5.63 5.43
CA LEU A 31 12.76 -6.65 6.27
C LEU A 31 14.20 -6.95 5.85
N LEU A 32 14.53 -6.74 4.57
CA LEU A 32 15.86 -7.01 4.01
C LEU A 32 16.75 -5.75 3.94
N GLY A 33 16.25 -4.56 4.32
CA GLY A 33 16.96 -3.30 4.15
C GLY A 33 17.10 -2.84 2.69
N GLU A 34 16.24 -3.32 1.80
CA GLU A 34 16.26 -3.09 0.34
C GLU A 34 15.10 -2.19 -0.12
N GLU A 35 14.53 -1.38 0.79
CA GLU A 35 13.32 -0.60 0.55
C GLU A 35 13.46 0.34 -0.66
N ASP A 36 14.53 1.15 -0.71
CA ASP A 36 14.79 2.08 -1.82
C ASP A 36 14.83 1.37 -3.18
N ARG A 37 15.37 0.15 -3.22
CA ARG A 37 15.40 -0.66 -4.44
C ARG A 37 13.99 -1.11 -4.80
N ALA A 38 13.23 -1.61 -3.83
CA ALA A 38 11.86 -2.04 -4.07
C ALA A 38 10.97 -0.90 -4.58
N LEU A 39 11.07 0.31 -4.03
CA LEU A 39 10.32 1.47 -4.51
C LEU A 39 10.57 1.71 -6.01
N ARG A 40 11.85 1.73 -6.43
CA ARG A 40 12.23 1.92 -7.84
C ARG A 40 11.72 0.80 -8.74
N GLU A 41 11.96 -0.45 -8.35
CA GLU A 41 11.58 -1.62 -9.16
C GLU A 41 10.06 -1.77 -9.26
N LEU A 42 9.31 -1.44 -8.20
CA LEU A 42 7.84 -1.49 -8.19
C LEU A 42 7.22 -0.40 -9.07
N GLU A 43 7.79 0.81 -9.09
CA GLU A 43 7.37 1.86 -10.04
C GLU A 43 7.63 1.45 -11.50
N LEU A 44 8.72 0.74 -11.77
CA LEU A 44 9.01 0.18 -13.11
C LEU A 44 8.07 -0.97 -13.48
N LEU A 45 7.75 -1.84 -12.52
CA LEU A 45 6.87 -2.99 -12.74
C LEU A 45 5.41 -2.56 -12.95
N LEU A 46 4.95 -1.60 -12.16
CA LEU A 46 3.56 -1.12 -12.13
C LEU A 46 3.49 0.41 -12.31
N PRO A 47 3.82 0.93 -13.52
CA PRO A 47 3.76 2.36 -13.83
C PRO A 47 2.33 2.89 -14.06
N GLY A 48 1.29 2.06 -13.90
CA GLY A 48 -0.12 2.48 -14.04
C GLY A 48 -0.88 1.94 -15.25
N ALA A 49 -0.17 1.48 -16.29
CA ALA A 49 -0.76 1.00 -17.55
C ALA A 49 -0.56 -0.51 -17.80
N THR A 50 0.08 -1.23 -16.88
CA THR A 50 0.40 -2.66 -17.01
C THR A 50 -0.85 -3.51 -16.89
N ARG A 51 -1.45 -3.89 -18.03
CA ARG A 51 -2.61 -4.80 -18.03
C ARG A 51 -2.19 -6.22 -17.59
N PRO A 52 -3.04 -6.95 -16.85
CA PRO A 52 -4.42 -6.60 -16.44
C PRO A 52 -4.51 -5.84 -15.10
N TYR A 53 -3.38 -5.47 -14.50
CA TYR A 53 -3.34 -4.75 -13.23
C TYR A 53 -3.99 -3.38 -13.34
N VAL A 54 -4.62 -2.95 -12.24
CA VAL A 54 -5.30 -1.66 -12.15
C VAL A 54 -4.46 -0.74 -11.29
N GLY A 55 -4.14 0.45 -11.77
CA GLY A 55 -3.37 1.45 -11.00
C GLY A 55 -1.86 1.22 -11.05
N ALA A 56 -1.14 2.02 -10.27
CA ALA A 56 0.32 2.03 -10.21
C ALA A 56 0.82 1.70 -8.79
N ALA A 57 2.14 1.51 -8.65
CA ALA A 57 2.79 1.52 -7.34
C ALA A 57 2.49 2.84 -6.61
N ALA A 58 2.66 3.98 -7.28
CA ALA A 58 2.21 5.30 -6.83
C ALA A 58 2.71 5.66 -5.42
N PHE A 59 4.00 5.42 -5.18
CA PHE A 59 4.65 5.86 -3.95
C PHE A 59 4.77 7.38 -3.91
N ARG A 60 4.73 7.92 -2.70
CA ARG A 60 4.95 9.32 -2.38
C ARG A 60 5.64 9.43 -1.04
N GLU A 61 6.33 10.53 -0.83
CA GLU A 61 7.02 10.82 0.41
C GLU A 61 6.17 11.71 1.32
N LEU A 62 6.24 11.44 2.61
CA LEU A 62 5.78 12.32 3.68
C LEU A 62 6.97 12.78 4.52
N THR A 63 6.87 13.96 5.10
CA THR A 63 7.88 14.45 6.04
C THR A 63 7.51 14.03 7.46
N GLY A 64 8.41 13.29 8.11
CA GLY A 64 8.31 12.93 9.50
C GLY A 64 8.62 14.07 10.47
N PRO A 65 8.33 13.89 11.77
CA PRO A 65 8.49 14.92 12.80
C PRO A 65 9.94 15.34 13.04
N LYS A 66 10.93 14.53 12.65
CA LYS A 66 12.37 14.88 12.71
C LYS A 66 12.92 15.29 11.34
N GLY A 67 12.05 15.49 10.35
CA GLY A 67 12.42 15.87 8.99
C GLY A 67 12.82 14.68 8.10
N GLU A 68 12.69 13.45 8.59
CA GLU A 68 12.92 12.23 7.82
C GLU A 68 11.89 12.06 6.69
N SER A 69 12.27 11.40 5.60
CA SER A 69 11.36 11.03 4.53
C SER A 69 10.70 9.70 4.84
N LEU A 70 9.37 9.64 4.74
CA LEU A 70 8.56 8.46 4.99
C LEU A 70 7.82 8.07 3.71
N SER A 71 8.24 6.99 3.08
CA SER A 71 7.58 6.48 1.89
C SER A 71 6.20 5.90 2.21
N THR A 72 5.21 6.22 1.39
CA THR A 72 3.86 5.68 1.52
C THR A 72 3.18 5.59 0.16
N ARG A 73 2.11 4.80 0.11
CA ARG A 73 1.13 4.79 -0.97
C ARG A 73 -0.28 4.67 -0.41
N ASP A 74 -1.26 4.91 -1.27
CA ASP A 74 -2.65 4.54 -0.96
C ASP A 74 -3.01 3.27 -1.74
N ARG A 75 -3.76 2.36 -1.09
CA ARG A 75 -4.31 1.19 -1.77
C ARG A 75 -5.27 1.61 -2.87
N ILE A 76 -5.22 0.87 -3.97
CA ILE A 76 -6.19 0.96 -5.07
C ILE A 76 -7.51 0.28 -4.67
N SER A 77 -7.44 -0.78 -3.88
CA SER A 77 -8.58 -1.57 -3.42
C SER A 77 -8.76 -1.48 -1.91
N CYS A 78 -10.01 -1.45 -1.44
CA CYS A 78 -10.28 -1.48 -0.01
C CYS A 78 -10.02 -2.88 0.53
N CYS A 79 -9.05 -3.08 1.44
CA CYS A 79 -8.76 -4.38 2.04
C CYS A 79 -9.86 -4.86 3.04
N MET A 80 -10.79 -3.97 3.43
CA MET A 80 -11.83 -4.23 4.44
C MET A 80 -11.30 -4.55 5.84
N PHE A 81 -10.06 -4.16 6.18
CA PHE A 81 -9.49 -4.41 7.51
C PHE A 81 -10.38 -3.92 8.66
N TYR A 82 -11.11 -2.82 8.46
CA TYR A 82 -12.05 -2.28 9.42
C TYR A 82 -13.17 -3.25 9.84
N THR A 83 -13.43 -4.33 9.09
CA THR A 83 -14.40 -5.35 9.52
C THR A 83 -13.86 -6.26 10.61
N LEU A 84 -12.53 -6.27 10.81
CA LEU A 84 -11.85 -6.98 11.89
C LEU A 84 -11.63 -6.06 13.10
N ARG A 85 -11.30 -4.79 12.85
CA ARG A 85 -11.08 -3.75 13.85
C ARG A 85 -11.81 -2.47 13.44
N PRO A 86 -13.06 -2.25 13.86
CA PRO A 86 -13.91 -1.14 13.40
C PRO A 86 -13.33 0.26 13.59
N GLU A 87 -12.54 0.44 14.64
CA GLU A 87 -11.85 1.67 15.01
C GLU A 87 -10.57 1.92 14.19
N ASP A 88 -10.08 0.92 13.47
CA ASP A 88 -8.80 0.97 12.76
C ASP A 88 -8.93 0.96 11.23
N THR A 89 -7.86 1.43 10.58
CA THR A 89 -7.65 1.38 9.14
C THR A 89 -6.30 0.74 8.85
N CYS A 90 -6.16 0.08 7.69
CA CYS A 90 -4.85 -0.44 7.27
C CYS A 90 -3.85 0.70 6.99
N ASP A 91 -2.56 0.38 7.04
CA ASP A 91 -1.48 1.38 6.94
C ASP A 91 -1.57 2.24 5.68
N THR A 92 -1.89 1.63 4.53
CA THR A 92 -2.02 2.27 3.21
C THR A 92 -3.47 2.69 2.88
N CYS A 93 -4.34 2.89 3.88
CA CYS A 93 -5.75 3.21 3.63
C CYS A 93 -5.93 4.61 3.01
N PRO A 94 -6.68 4.78 1.91
CA PRO A 94 -6.97 6.10 1.33
C PRO A 94 -7.87 6.99 2.21
N ARG A 95 -8.45 6.46 3.30
CA ARG A 95 -9.24 7.24 4.27
C ARG A 95 -8.38 7.88 5.36
N THR A 96 -7.11 7.51 5.46
CA THR A 96 -6.18 8.02 6.48
C THR A 96 -5.42 9.21 5.91
N CYS A 97 -5.56 10.38 6.54
CA CYS A 97 -4.90 11.60 6.11
C CYS A 97 -3.37 11.53 6.32
N ALA A 98 -2.62 12.43 5.68
CA ALA A 98 -1.16 12.44 5.77
C ALA A 98 -0.66 12.61 7.22
N ALA A 99 -1.28 13.50 8.01
CA ALA A 99 -0.86 13.76 9.39
C ALA A 99 -1.01 12.51 10.28
N GLU A 100 -2.17 11.85 10.22
CA GLU A 100 -2.41 10.61 10.96
C GLU A 100 -1.46 9.50 10.52
N ARG A 101 -1.16 9.43 9.21
CA ARG A 101 -0.22 8.46 8.67
C ARG A 101 1.20 8.64 9.20
N VAL A 102 1.70 9.87 9.26
CA VAL A 102 3.02 10.17 9.85
C VAL A 102 3.08 9.71 11.30
N VAL A 103 2.03 9.95 12.09
CA VAL A 103 1.96 9.50 13.49
C VAL A 103 2.06 7.97 13.58
N ARG A 104 1.31 7.24 12.75
CA ARG A 104 1.32 5.77 12.74
C ARG A 104 2.67 5.19 12.31
N ALA A 105 3.25 5.72 11.22
CA ALA A 105 4.52 5.24 10.68
C ALA A 105 5.67 5.43 11.68
N THR A 106 5.71 6.57 12.37
CA THR A 106 6.77 6.85 13.36
C THR A 106 6.59 6.10 14.67
N ALA A 107 5.35 5.76 15.07
CA ALA A 107 5.09 4.91 16.22
C ALA A 107 5.59 3.47 16.00
N ALA A 108 5.47 2.94 14.78
CA ALA A 108 5.93 1.59 14.45
C ALA A 108 7.47 1.45 14.46
N VAL A 109 8.20 2.53 14.15
CA VAL A 109 9.69 2.56 14.17
C VAL A 109 10.26 2.66 15.59
N ALA A 110 9.45 3.09 16.56
CA ALA A 110 9.87 3.26 17.96
C ALA A 110 9.70 2.00 18.83
N ALA A 111 9.10 0.93 18.30
CA ALA A 111 8.85 -0.35 18.97
C ALA A 111 9.83 -1.43 18.52
#